data_AF-H3SEZ1-F1
#
_entry.id   AF-H3SEZ1-F1
#
_cell.length_a   1.000
_cell.length_b   1.000
_cell.length_c   1.000
_cell.angle_alpha   90.00
_cell.angle_beta   90.00
_cell.angle_gamma   90.00
#
_symmetry.space_group_name_H-M   'P 1'
#
loop_
_entity.id
_entity.type
_entity.pdbx_description
1 polymer ?
#
loop_
_entity_poly.entity_id
_entity_poly.type
_entity_poly.pdbx_seq_one_letter_code
_entity_poly.pdbx_strand_id
1 'polypeptide(L)' 'MKKFEELNAFNSTIVEVDGKEYRTTQDPYVSDDGNTYKAHALDAKGNQYLITWEVIDAETTDESEACEWEKPIDIKSI' A
#
# COMPACT_ATOMS: atom_id res chain seq x y z
N MET A 1 -19.26 3.37 -3.98
CA MET A 1 -17.83 3.69 -3.80
C MET A 1 -17.64 4.13 -2.36
N LYS A 2 -16.71 3.51 -1.61
CA LYS A 2 -16.35 3.99 -0.26
C LYS A 2 -15.67 5.35 -0.39
N LYS A 3 -15.96 6.30 0.51
CA LYS A 3 -15.25 7.59 0.54
C LYS A 3 -13.83 7.38 1.07
N PHE A 4 -12.91 8.27 0.70
CA PHE A 4 -11.50 8.24 1.17
C PHE A 4 -11.39 8.16 2.70
N GLU A 5 -12.26 8.87 3.40
CA GLU A 5 -12.32 8.88 4.87
C GLU A 5 -12.78 7.54 5.48
N GLU A 6 -13.45 6.69 4.70
CA GLU A 6 -13.93 5.36 5.09
C GLU A 6 -12.96 4.23 4.71
N LEU A 7 -11.89 4.55 3.98
CA LEU A 7 -10.78 3.63 3.74
C LEU A 7 -9.99 3.46 5.04
N ASN A 8 -9.45 2.26 5.27
CA ASN A 8 -8.70 1.85 6.48
C ASN A 8 -9.52 1.65 7.76
N ALA A 9 -10.84 1.84 7.74
CA ALA A 9 -11.68 1.53 8.89
C ALA A 9 -11.75 0.01 9.21
N PHE A 10 -11.36 -0.86 8.27
CA PHE A 10 -11.53 -2.31 8.41
C PHE A 10 -10.41 -3.21 7.84
N ASN A 11 -9.58 -2.79 6.88
CA ASN A 11 -8.48 -3.61 6.28
C ASN A 11 -7.71 -2.79 5.23
N SER A 12 -6.93 -1.78 5.63
CA SER A 12 -6.06 -1.09 4.64
C SER A 12 -5.01 -0.18 5.29
N THR A 13 -3.87 -0.05 4.61
CA THR A 13 -2.63 0.60 5.07
C THR A 13 -2.69 2.10 4.78
N ILE A 14 -2.24 2.94 5.73
CA ILE A 14 -2.00 4.37 5.49
C ILE A 14 -0.54 4.52 5.11
N VAL A 15 -0.28 5.23 4.02
CA VAL A 15 1.07 5.57 3.59
C VAL A 15 1.17 7.07 3.43
N GLU A 16 2.16 7.69 4.07
CA GLU A 16 2.44 9.12 3.92
C GLU A 16 3.79 9.32 3.23
N VAL A 17 3.79 10.00 2.08
CA VAL A 17 5.01 10.34 1.34
C VAL A 17 4.95 11.81 0.95
N ASP A 18 6.02 12.56 1.26
CA ASP A 18 6.13 14.01 1.01
C ASP A 18 4.93 14.83 1.56
N GLY A 19 4.39 14.43 2.70
CA GLY A 19 3.21 15.06 3.33
C GLY A 19 1.89 14.83 2.57
N LYS A 20 1.88 13.87 1.64
CA LYS A 20 0.67 13.41 0.95
C LYS A 20 0.29 12.02 1.46
N GLU A 21 -0.93 11.94 1.98
CA GLU A 21 -1.51 10.70 2.48
C GLU A 21 -2.14 9.90 1.33
N TYR A 22 -1.82 8.61 1.30
CA TYR A 22 -2.40 7.61 0.43
C TYR A 22 -3.01 6.50 1.29
N ARG A 23 -4.25 6.12 0.98
CA ARG A 23 -4.95 5.05 1.70
C ARG A 23 -5.23 3.91 0.75
N THR A 24 -4.79 2.70 1.09
CA THR A 24 -5.07 1.56 0.23
C THR A 24 -6.58 1.27 0.22
N THR A 25 -7.09 0.78 -0.90
CA THR A 25 -8.50 0.41 -1.05
C THR A 25 -8.74 -1.08 -0.81
N GLN A 26 -7.65 -1.82 -0.60
CA GLN A 26 -7.58 -3.26 -0.44
C GLN A 26 -6.31 -3.63 0.34
N ASP A 27 -6.24 -4.88 0.80
CA ASP A 27 -5.01 -5.46 1.33
C ASP A 27 -3.92 -5.53 0.23
N PRO A 28 -2.66 -5.27 0.60
CA PRO A 28 -1.54 -5.49 -0.30
C PRO A 28 -1.45 -6.96 -0.73
N TYR A 29 -1.10 -7.19 -1.98
CA TYR A 29 -0.89 -8.52 -2.54
C TYR A 29 0.52 -8.64 -3.10
N VAL A 30 1.11 -9.83 -3.00
CA VAL A 30 2.43 -10.10 -3.57
C VAL A 30 2.35 -10.14 -5.10
N SER A 31 3.34 -9.56 -5.77
CA SER A 31 3.50 -9.64 -7.23
C SER A 31 3.85 -11.07 -7.68
N ASP A 32 3.61 -11.40 -8.95
CA ASP A 32 3.99 -12.68 -9.55
C ASP A 32 5.46 -13.09 -9.32
N ASP A 33 6.39 -12.13 -9.32
CA ASP A 33 7.82 -12.39 -9.05
C ASP A 33 8.15 -12.64 -7.57
N GLY A 34 7.19 -12.53 -6.65
CA GLY A 34 7.40 -12.74 -5.21
C GLY A 34 8.18 -11.64 -4.48
N ASN A 35 8.82 -10.72 -5.20
CA ASN A 35 9.75 -9.75 -4.62
C ASN A 35 9.11 -8.41 -4.20
N THR A 36 7.85 -8.16 -4.54
CA THR A 36 7.19 -6.89 -4.22
C THR A 36 5.75 -7.11 -3.75
N TYR A 37 5.28 -6.27 -2.84
CA TYR A 37 3.86 -6.13 -2.56
C TYR A 37 3.28 -4.94 -3.30
N LYS A 38 2.02 -5.03 -3.70
CA LYS A 38 1.30 -3.99 -4.43
C LYS A 38 -0.09 -3.78 -3.85
N ALA A 39 -0.55 -2.54 -3.86
CA ALA A 39 -1.92 -2.22 -3.45
C ALA A 39 -2.45 -1.01 -4.22
N HIS A 40 -3.72 -1.06 -4.58
CA HIS A 40 -4.44 0.12 -5.06
C HIS A 40 -4.69 1.06 -3.89
N ALA A 41 -4.52 2.35 -4.13
CA ALA A 41 -4.72 3.41 -3.16
C ALA A 41 -5.42 4.62 -3.76
N LEU A 42 -6.01 5.42 -2.88
CA LEU A 42 -6.57 6.71 -3.19
C LEU A 42 -5.84 7.80 -2.40
N ASP A 43 -5.81 9.03 -2.91
CA ASP A 43 -5.46 10.21 -2.11
C ASP A 43 -6.74 10.95 -1.63
N ALA A 44 -6.58 11.99 -0.83
CA ALA A 44 -7.68 12.79 -0.29
C ALA A 44 -8.62 13.40 -1.36
N LYS A 45 -8.12 13.61 -2.58
CA LYS A 45 -8.93 14.08 -3.73
C LYS A 45 -9.61 12.95 -4.51
N GLY A 46 -9.35 11.70 -4.13
CA GLY A 46 -9.88 10.50 -4.78
C GLY A 46 -9.17 10.13 -6.09
N ASN A 47 -7.94 10.60 -6.34
CA ASN A 47 -7.16 10.09 -7.48
C ASN A 47 -6.60 8.70 -7.14
N GLN A 48 -6.50 7.84 -8.15
CA GLN A 48 -6.06 6.46 -7.99
C GLN A 48 -4.54 6.32 -8.15
N TYR A 49 -3.97 5.48 -7.31
CA TYR A 49 -2.56 5.14 -7.31
C TYR A 49 -2.37 3.65 -7.12
N LEU A 50 -1.23 3.15 -7.61
CA LEU A 50 -0.70 1.84 -7.27
C LEU A 50 0.56 2.08 -6.42
N ILE A 51 0.52 1.60 -5.18
CA ILE A 51 1.67 1.63 -4.28
C ILE A 51 2.40 0.29 -4.39
N THR A 52 3.72 0.33 -4.45
CA THR A 52 4.59 -0.85 -4.49
C THR A 52 5.59 -0.81 -3.34
N TRP A 53 5.73 -1.91 -2.62
CA TRP A 53 6.70 -2.13 -1.55
C TRP A 53 7.67 -3.24 -1.95
N GLU A 54 8.93 -3.11 -1.56
CA GLU A 54 9.94 -4.15 -1.72
C GLU A 54 9.86 -5.13 -0.55
N VAL A 55 9.91 -6.44 -0.87
CA VAL A 55 10.01 -7.49 0.14
C VAL A 55 11.44 -7.51 0.66
N ILE A 56 11.61 -7.15 1.93
CA ILE A 56 12.93 -7.10 2.58
C ILE A 56 13.28 -8.42 3.27
N ASP A 57 12.26 -9.18 3.69
CA ASP A 57 12.42 -10.49 4.28
C ASP A 57 11.35 -11.44 3.72
N ALA A 58 11.73 -12.28 2.77
CA ALA A 58 10.81 -13.19 2.08
C ALA A 58 10.59 -14.51 2.85
N GLU A 59 11.38 -14.77 3.89
CA GLU A 59 11.35 -16.03 4.66
C GLU A 59 10.67 -15.87 6.02
N THR A 60 10.34 -14.65 6.44
CA THR A 60 9.60 -14.40 7.67
C THR A 60 8.19 -14.99 7.59
N THR A 61 7.77 -15.63 8.69
CA THR A 61 6.39 -16.07 8.88
C THR A 61 5.47 -14.95 9.35
N ASP A 62 6.03 -13.77 9.67
CA ASP A 62 5.28 -12.60 10.11
C ASP A 62 5.20 -11.56 8.98
N GLU A 63 4.03 -11.45 8.36
CA GLU A 63 3.78 -10.54 7.22
C GLU A 63 3.98 -9.05 7.58
N SER A 64 3.99 -8.71 8.87
CA SER A 64 4.26 -7.35 9.33
C SER A 64 5.75 -6.98 9.19
N GLU A 65 6.64 -7.98 9.23
CA GLU A 65 8.09 -7.82 9.04
C GLU A 65 8.53 -8.06 7.59
N ALA A 66 7.62 -8.50 6.72
CA ALA A 66 7.95 -8.81 5.33
C ALA A 66 8.36 -7.55 4.52
N CYS A 67 7.90 -6.36 4.91
CA CYS A 67 8.08 -5.09 4.18
C CYS A 67 8.14 -3.87 5.11
N GLU A 68 8.86 -2.81 4.69
CA GLU A 68 8.69 -1.48 5.27
C GLU A 68 7.40 -0.82 4.73
N TRP A 69 6.24 -1.18 5.31
CA TRP A 69 4.92 -0.70 4.87
C TRP A 69 4.76 0.84 4.85
N GLU A 70 5.55 1.54 5.67
CA GLU A 70 5.57 3.01 5.73
C GLU A 70 6.43 3.65 4.63
N LYS A 71 7.28 2.87 3.94
CA LYS A 71 8.20 3.35 2.90
C LYS A 71 8.05 2.53 1.62
N PRO A 72 7.05 2.85 0.78
CA PRO A 72 6.96 2.24 -0.53
C PRO A 72 8.15 2.63 -1.40
N ILE A 73 8.53 1.74 -2.32
CA ILE A 73 9.57 2.00 -3.31
C ILE A 73 9.03 2.73 -4.55
N ASP A 74 7.72 2.65 -4.79
CA ASP A 74 7.08 3.32 -5.92
C ASP A 74 5.61 3.68 -5.60
N ILE A 75 5.18 4.86 -6.03
CA ILE A 75 3.78 5.29 -6.00
C ILE A 75 3.45 5.86 -7.38
N LYS A 76 2.64 5.14 -8.14
CA LYS A 76 2.30 5.50 -9.52
C LYS A 76 0.82 5.84 -9.65
N SER A 77 0.50 6.98 -10.24
CA SER A 77 -0.88 7.32 -10.62
C SER A 77 -1.37 6.41 -11.74
N ILE A 78 -2.61 5.93 -11.66
CA ILE A 78 -3.24 5.03 -12.63
C ILE A 78 -4.56 5.60 -13.16
#